data_AF-A0A1W2FZG9-F1
#
_entry.id   AF-A0A1W2FZG9-F1
#
_cell.length_a   1.000
_cell.length_b   1.000
_cell.length_c   1.000
_cell.angle_alpha   90.00
_cell.angle_beta   90.00
_cell.angle_gamma   90.00
#
_symmetry.space_group_name_H-M   'P 1'
#
loop_
_entity.id
_entity.type
_entity.pdbx_description
1 polymer ?
#
loop_
_entity_poly.entity_id
_entity_poly.type
_entity_poly.pdbx_seq_one_letter_code
_entity_poly.pdbx_strand_id
1 'polypeptide(L)' 'MPKKYLASSADLFGMGISDGLDMTGEVHGHLTGWWRTVKGDWLGLVNYAIPYADGRRHTLQLTDQLVPGYALRKRDNT' A
#
# COMPACT_ATOMS: atom_id res chain seq x y z
N MET A 1 -4.90 -19.90 15.89
CA MET A 1 -4.81 -19.08 17.11
C MET A 1 -4.53 -17.63 16.69
N PRO A 2 -5.32 -16.63 17.11
CA PRO A 2 -5.03 -15.24 16.78
C PRO A 2 -3.80 -14.77 17.57
N LYS A 3 -2.81 -14.17 16.89
CA LYS A 3 -1.66 -13.54 17.56
C LYS A 3 -2.14 -12.28 18.27
N LYS A 4 -1.86 -12.17 19.57
CA LYS A 4 -2.08 -10.94 20.35
C LYS A 4 -0.96 -9.95 19.99
N TYR A 5 -1.31 -8.80 19.45
CA TYR A 5 -0.37 -7.70 19.22
C TYR A 5 -0.34 -6.83 20.49
N LEU A 6 0.84 -6.64 21.07
CA LEU A 6 1.05 -5.71 22.18
C LEU A 6 1.45 -4.36 21.59
N ALA A 7 0.60 -3.35 21.74
CA ALA A 7 1.01 -1.96 21.53
C ALA A 7 1.73 -1.47 22.79
N SER A 8 3.02 -1.13 22.68
CA SER A 8 3.76 -0.47 23.76
C SER A 8 3.30 0.99 23.88
N SER A 9 2.97 1.39 25.11
CA SER A 9 2.19 2.56 25.48
C SER A 9 3.02 3.82 25.72
N ALA A 10 3.81 4.26 24.75
CA ALA A 10 4.60 5.48 24.90
C ALA A 10 4.70 6.27 23.60
N ASP A 11 3.64 7.02 23.24
CA ASP A 11 3.71 8.36 22.60
C ASP A 11 2.34 8.74 21.97
N LEU A 12 1.49 9.41 22.75
CA LEU A 12 0.09 9.63 22.36
C LEU A 12 -0.19 10.83 21.42
N PHE A 13 0.81 11.50 20.85
CA PHE A 13 0.59 12.50 19.77
C PHE A 13 1.71 12.58 18.72
N GLY A 14 2.53 11.53 18.59
CA GLY A 14 3.70 11.52 17.70
C GLY A 14 4.32 10.15 17.46
N MET A 15 3.54 9.06 17.57
CA MET A 15 4.04 7.69 17.51
C MET A 15 3.43 6.93 16.34
N GLY A 16 4.16 6.86 15.25
CA GLY A 16 3.93 5.80 14.29
C GLY A 16 4.22 4.45 14.94
N ILE A 17 3.45 3.43 14.58
CA ILE A 17 3.89 2.04 14.75
C ILE A 17 5.14 1.88 13.88
N SER A 18 6.32 1.77 14.48
CA SER A 18 7.58 1.82 13.76
C SER A 18 7.71 0.67 12.75
N ASP A 19 7.14 -0.50 13.04
CA ASP A 19 7.05 -1.63 12.12
C ASP A 19 5.79 -1.63 11.22
N GLY A 20 5.09 -0.50 11.12
CA GLY A 20 3.96 -0.30 10.23
C GLY A 20 4.38 -0.11 8.77
N LEU A 21 3.41 -0.04 7.86
CA LEU A 21 3.65 0.29 6.45
C LEU A 21 3.81 1.80 6.29
N ASP A 22 4.79 2.23 5.49
CA ASP A 22 4.92 3.62 5.07
C ASP A 22 3.94 3.90 3.93
N MET A 23 2.85 4.60 4.29
CA MET A 23 1.74 4.95 3.40
C MET A 23 1.79 6.41 2.93
N THR A 24 2.92 7.10 3.12
CA THR A 24 3.02 8.56 2.94
C THR A 24 3.28 9.00 1.49
N GLY A 25 3.55 8.06 0.59
CA GLY A 25 3.97 8.36 -0.78
C GLY A 25 3.44 7.40 -1.83
N GLU A 26 3.91 7.61 -3.06
CA GLU A 26 3.64 6.73 -4.18
C GLU A 26 4.70 5.63 -4.27
N VAL A 27 4.27 4.43 -4.65
CA VAL A 27 5.16 3.29 -4.90
C VAL A 27 5.02 2.81 -6.34
N HIS A 28 6.08 2.18 -6.85
CA HIS A 28 6.02 1.55 -8.16
C HIS A 28 5.03 0.38 -8.15
N GLY A 29 4.10 0.40 -9.09
CA GLY A 29 3.18 -0.71 -9.37
C GLY A 29 3.24 -1.14 -10.82
N HIS A 30 2.95 -2.42 -11.07
CA HIS A 30 2.75 -2.99 -12.39
C HIS A 30 1.26 -3.24 -12.59
N LEU A 31 0.66 -2.42 -13.45
CA LEU A 31 -0.74 -2.52 -13.84
C LEU A 31 -0.91 -3.58 -14.94
N THR A 32 -1.75 -4.57 -14.72
CA THR A 32 -1.96 -5.71 -15.64
C THR A 32 -3.35 -5.71 -16.30
N GLY A 33 -4.30 -4.91 -15.81
CA GLY A 33 -5.62 -4.78 -16.43
C GLY A 33 -6.52 -3.75 -15.77
N TRP A 34 -7.72 -3.58 -16.33
CA TRP A 34 -8.74 -2.66 -15.84
C TRP A 34 -10.12 -3.34 -15.74
N TRP A 35 -10.86 -3.04 -14.68
CA TRP A 35 -12.24 -3.46 -14.46
C TRP A 35 -13.13 -2.26 -14.16
N ARG A 36 -14.37 -2.29 -14.67
CA ARG A 36 -15.39 -1.31 -14.29
C ARG A 36 -16.23 -1.83 -13.14
N THR A 37 -16.51 -0.97 -12.17
CA THR A 37 -17.52 -1.24 -11.14
C THR A 37 -18.92 -1.00 -11.69
N VAL A 38 -19.94 -1.50 -11.00
CA VAL A 38 -21.36 -1.23 -11.32
C VAL A 38 -21.72 0.26 -11.24
N LYS A 39 -20.96 1.05 -10.49
CA LYS A 39 -21.13 2.51 -10.38
C LYS A 39 -20.42 3.27 -11.50
N GLY A 40 -19.67 2.58 -12.36
CA GLY A 40 -18.94 3.15 -13.49
C GLY A 40 -17.49 3.52 -13.20
N ASP A 41 -17.02 3.40 -11.95
CA ASP A 41 -15.64 3.64 -11.57
C ASP A 41 -14.69 2.62 -12.20
N TRP A 42 -13.46 3.03 -12.47
CA TRP A 42 -12.40 2.14 -12.95
C TRP A 42 -11.51 1.66 -11.80
N LEU A 43 -11.20 0.37 -11.79
CA LEU A 43 -10.24 -0.27 -10.91
C LEU A 43 -9.11 -0.88 -11.74
N GLY A 44 -7.86 -0.56 -11.42
CA GLY A 44 -6.69 -1.21 -12.01
C GLY A 44 -6.29 -2.43 -11.20
N LEU A 45 -5.93 -3.53 -11.85
CA LEU A 45 -5.30 -4.67 -11.19
C LEU A 45 -3.80 -4.46 -11.15
N VAL A 46 -3.26 -4.34 -9.95
CA VAL A 46 -1.89 -3.86 -9.74
C VAL A 46 -1.12 -4.80 -8.83
N ASN A 47 0.09 -5.15 -9.26
CA ASN A 47 1.12 -5.76 -8.43
C ASN A 47 2.04 -4.64 -7.92
N TYR A 48 2.23 -4.52 -6.61
CA TYR A 48 3.07 -3.47 -6.04
C TYR A 48 3.64 -3.89 -4.69
N ALA A 49 4.60 -3.09 -4.19
CA ALA A 49 5.27 -3.34 -2.94
C ALA A 49 5.24 -2.11 -2.04
N ILE A 50 4.88 -2.27 -0.78
CA ILE A 50 4.84 -1.19 0.20
C ILE A 50 6.02 -1.34 1.18
N PRO A 51 6.85 -0.30 1.38
CA PRO A 51 7.89 -0.31 2.39
C PRO A 51 7.31 -0.28 3.82
N TYR A 52 8.07 -0.81 4.78
CA TYR A 52 7.79 -0.59 6.19
C TYR A 52 8.45 0.70 6.66
N ALA A 53 7.85 1.35 7.65
CA ALA A 53 8.32 2.62 8.20
C ALA A 53 9.65 2.51 8.96
N ASP A 54 10.06 1.31 9.39
CA ASP A 54 11.33 1.08 10.09
C ASP A 54 12.55 0.94 9.16
N GLY A 55 12.37 1.12 7.85
CA GLY A 55 13.47 1.12 6.88
C GLY A 55 14.08 -0.26 6.59
N ARG A 56 13.44 -1.36 7.03
CA ARG A 56 13.88 -2.70 6.66
C ARG A 56 13.86 -2.88 5.13
N ARG A 57 14.77 -3.69 4.60
CA ARG A 57 14.87 -3.93 3.15
C ARG A 57 13.69 -4.69 2.56
N HIS A 58 13.06 -5.55 3.35
CA HIS A 58 11.90 -6.32 2.90
C HIS A 58 10.67 -5.42 2.83
N THR A 59 9.93 -5.52 1.73
CA THR A 59 8.67 -4.81 1.51
C THR A 59 7.50 -5.78 1.55
N LEU A 60 6.30 -5.29 1.86
CA LEU A 60 5.07 -6.08 1.73
C LEU A 60 4.72 -6.18 0.24
N GLN A 61 4.80 -7.38 -0.31
CA GLN A 61 4.42 -7.66 -1.70
C GLN A 61 2.91 -7.90 -1.78
N LEU A 62 2.26 -7.18 -2.67
CA LEU A 62 0.82 -7.28 -2.93
C LEU A 62 0.61 -7.61 -4.41
N THR A 63 -0.11 -8.70 -4.64
CA THR A 63 -0.39 -9.23 -5.98
C THR A 63 -1.87 -9.08 -6.28
N ASP A 64 -2.20 -8.76 -7.52
CA ASP A 64 -3.55 -8.74 -8.09
C ASP A 64 -4.54 -7.92 -7.24
N GLN A 65 -4.09 -6.76 -6.73
CA GLN A 65 -4.94 -5.86 -5.97
C GLN A 65 -5.73 -4.94 -6.90
N LEU A 66 -7.03 -4.80 -6.64
CA LEU A 66 -7.87 -3.81 -7.30
C LEU A 66 -7.69 -2.45 -6.64
N VAL A 67 -7.07 -1.52 -7.37
CA VAL A 67 -6.78 -0.15 -6.92
C VAL A 67 -7.68 0.84 -7.68
N PRO A 68 -8.34 1.81 -7.00
CA PRO A 68 -9.11 2.84 -7.69
C PRO A 68 -8.27 3.61 -8.71
N GLY A 69 -8.83 3.84 -9.90
CA GLY A 69 -8.11 4.50 -10.99
C GLY A 69 -7.60 5.90 -10.63
N TYR A 70 -8.29 6.63 -9.75
CA TYR A 70 -7.82 7.95 -9.29
C TYR A 70 -6.56 7.89 -8.41
N ALA A 71 -6.25 6.72 -7.84
CA ALA A 71 -5.05 6.50 -7.04
C ALA A 71 -3.87 5.98 -7.90
N LEU A 72 -4.08 5.77 -9.20
CA LEU A 72 -3.07 5.32 -10.14
C LEU A 72 -2.58 6.48 -10.99
N ARG A 73 -1.26 6.63 -11.07
CA ARG A 73 -0.59 7.61 -11.93
C ARG A 73 0.31 6.89 -12.93
N LYS A 74 0.23 7.28 -14.20
CA LYS A 74 1.17 6.79 -15.21
C LYS A 74 2.57 7.24 -14.82
N ARG A 75 3.51 6.29 -14.77
CA ARG A 75 4.92 6.63 -14.58
C ARG A 75 5.49 7.12 -15.90
N ASP A 76 6.02 8.34 -15.90
CA ASP A 76 6.80 8.83 -17.02
C ASP A 76 8.14 8.10 -17.03
N ASN A 77 8.52 7.57 -18.19
CA ASN A 77 9.78 6.85 -18.36
C ASN A 77 10.80 7.87 -18.84
N THR A 78 11.39 8.63 -17.91
CA THR A 78 12.46 9.61 -18.20
C THR A 78 13.78 9.09 -17.67
#